data_AF-A0A6B3GS08-F1
#
_entry.id   AF-A0A6B3GS08-F1
#
_cell.length_a   1.000
_cell.length_b   1.000
_cell.length_c   1.000
_cell.angle_alpha   90.00
_cell.angle_beta   90.00
_cell.angle_gamma   90.00
#
_symmetry.space_group_name_H-M   'P 1'
#
loop_
_entity.id
_entity.type
_entity.pdbx_description
1 polymer ?
#
loop_
_entity_poly.entity_id
_entity_poly.type
_entity_poly.pdbx_seq_one_letter_code
_entity_poly.pdbx_strand_id
1 'polypeptide(L)'
;FQGRWALPGGFVRLDEDLGSAAARELVEETGLCAHDPAKPAVGNGAHLEQLATYGDPARDPRMRVVSVAHLALAPDLPAPRAGGDANSARWAPVEDLLHPGTGREGEQAAPLAFDHARILADGVERARSKIEY
;
A
#
# COMPACT_ATOMS: atom_id res chain seq x y z
N PHE A 1 -1.38 8.38 -14.54
CA PHE A 1 -0.21 7.71 -13.93
C PHE A 1 0.03 6.30 -14.47
N GLN A 2 -0.43 5.99 -15.69
CA GLN A 2 -0.21 4.69 -16.32
C GLN A 2 1.29 4.41 -16.47
N GLY A 3 1.72 3.20 -16.13
CA GLY A 3 3.14 2.79 -16.16
C GLY A 3 3.96 3.21 -14.93
N ARG A 4 3.36 3.82 -13.90
CA ARG A 4 4.02 4.10 -12.62
C ARG A 4 3.63 3.08 -11.57
N TRP A 5 4.55 2.77 -10.66
CA TRP A 5 4.26 2.00 -9.46
C TRP A 5 3.31 2.76 -8.53
N ALA A 6 2.47 2.04 -7.81
CA ALA A 6 1.53 2.57 -6.84
C ALA A 6 1.46 1.63 -5.63
N LEU A 7 1.05 2.17 -4.47
CA LEU A 7 0.60 1.35 -3.36
C LEU A 7 -0.73 0.70 -3.74
N PRO A 8 -1.01 -0.53 -3.25
CA PRO A 8 -2.24 -1.20 -3.59
C PRO A 8 -3.46 -0.49 -3.00
N GLY A 9 -4.56 -0.49 -3.75
CA GLY A 9 -5.79 0.14 -3.29
C GLY A 9 -6.80 0.45 -4.40
N GLY A 10 -8.05 0.67 -3.99
CA GLY A 10 -9.15 0.96 -4.89
C GLY A 10 -10.31 1.65 -4.19
N PHE A 11 -11.45 1.71 -4.88
CA PHE A 11 -12.65 2.35 -4.34
C PHE A 11 -13.35 1.44 -3.33
N VAL A 12 -13.85 2.08 -2.27
CA VAL A 12 -14.72 1.42 -1.29
C VAL A 12 -16.06 1.12 -1.96
N ARG A 13 -16.52 -0.14 -1.87
CA ARG A 13 -17.82 -0.60 -2.36
C ARG A 13 -18.95 -0.18 -1.40
N LEU A 14 -20.19 -0.28 -1.84
CA LEU A 14 -21.36 0.18 -1.08
C LEU A 14 -21.63 -0.65 0.19
N ASP A 15 -21.16 -1.89 0.21
CA ASP A 15 -21.46 -2.92 1.21
C ASP A 15 -20.26 -3.30 2.10
N GLU A 16 -19.18 -2.51 2.07
CA GLU A 16 -17.97 -2.75 2.86
C GLU A 16 -17.55 -1.51 3.67
N ASP A 17 -16.85 -1.74 4.79
CA ASP A 17 -16.18 -0.67 5.53
C ASP A 17 -14.75 -0.43 5.02
N LEU A 18 -14.09 0.60 5.56
CA LEU A 18 -12.75 1.03 5.11
C LEU A 18 -11.69 -0.06 5.31
N GLY A 19 -11.76 -0.81 6.41
CA GLY A 19 -10.81 -1.89 6.70
C GLY A 19 -11.03 -3.09 5.78
N SER A 20 -12.29 -3.43 5.50
CA SER A 20 -12.68 -4.49 4.58
C SER A 20 -12.26 -4.17 3.15
N ALA A 21 -12.44 -2.92 2.71
CA ALA A 21 -11.93 -2.45 1.42
C ALA A 21 -10.41 -2.58 1.33
N ALA A 22 -9.67 -2.11 2.34
CA ALA A 22 -8.21 -2.21 2.35
C ALA A 22 -7.72 -3.68 2.31
N ALA A 23 -8.36 -4.57 3.07
CA ALA A 23 -8.05 -6.00 3.08
C ALA A 23 -8.34 -6.66 1.73
N ARG A 24 -9.47 -6.32 1.10
CA ARG A 24 -9.86 -6.83 -0.22
C ARG A 24 -8.87 -6.40 -1.30
N GLU A 25 -8.59 -5.10 -1.39
CA GLU A 25 -7.66 -4.56 -2.39
C GLU A 25 -6.24 -5.12 -2.22
N LEU A 26 -5.78 -5.31 -0.97
CA LEU A 26 -4.49 -5.96 -0.69
C LEU A 26 -4.45 -7.37 -1.29
N VAL A 27 -5.51 -8.17 -1.11
CA VAL A 27 -5.60 -9.52 -1.68
C VAL A 27 -5.71 -9.48 -3.20
N GLU A 28 -6.57 -8.62 -3.75
CA GLU A 28 -6.83 -8.54 -5.18
C GLU A 28 -5.56 -8.15 -5.97
N GLU A 29 -4.73 -7.24 -5.43
CA GLU A 29 -3.57 -6.71 -6.16
C GLU A 29 -2.23 -7.36 -5.79
N THR A 30 -2.15 -8.07 -4.66
CA THR A 30 -0.89 -8.67 -4.18
C THR A 30 -0.99 -10.14 -3.81
N GLY A 31 -2.20 -10.67 -3.61
CA GLY A 31 -2.45 -12.01 -3.07
C GLY A 31 -2.18 -12.16 -1.57
N LEU A 32 -1.81 -11.09 -0.86
CA LEU A 32 -1.55 -11.11 0.58
C LEU A 32 -2.87 -10.96 1.37
N CYS A 33 -3.21 -11.96 2.17
CA CYS A 33 -4.39 -11.92 3.02
C CYS A 33 -4.15 -11.07 4.27
N ALA A 34 -5.13 -10.25 4.66
CA ALA A 34 -5.13 -9.60 5.96
C ALA A 34 -5.67 -10.54 7.06
N HIS A 35 -5.19 -10.35 8.29
CA HIS A 35 -5.76 -10.98 9.48
C HIS A 35 -7.10 -10.35 9.82
N ASP A 36 -8.09 -11.20 10.12
CA ASP A 36 -9.34 -10.77 10.74
C ASP A 36 -9.12 -10.70 12.26
N PRO A 37 -9.18 -9.51 12.89
CA PRO A 37 -8.96 -9.37 14.33
C PRO A 37 -10.05 -10.06 15.18
N ALA A 38 -11.21 -10.36 14.61
CA ALA A 38 -12.29 -11.09 15.28
C ALA A 38 -12.12 -12.62 15.19
N LYS A 39 -11.15 -13.12 14.43
CA LYS A 39 -10.87 -14.55 14.28
C LYS A 39 -9.44 -14.86 14.76
N PRO A 40 -9.20 -16.05 15.35
CA PRO A 40 -7.85 -16.49 15.61
C PRO A 40 -7.02 -16.41 14.34
N ALA A 41 -5.78 -15.91 14.42
CA ALA A 41 -4.88 -15.88 13.27
C ALA A 41 -4.66 -17.31 12.76
N VAL A 42 -5.19 -17.61 11.58
CA VAL A 42 -4.94 -18.87 10.86
C VAL A 42 -4.04 -18.55 9.67
N GLY A 43 -2.76 -18.90 9.78
CA GLY A 43 -1.75 -18.70 8.72
C GLY A 43 -1.01 -17.35 8.80
N ASN A 44 -0.25 -17.04 7.74
CA ASN A 44 0.63 -15.87 7.65
C ASN A 44 -0.07 -14.67 7.00
N GLY A 45 -1.06 -14.11 7.69
CA GLY A 45 -1.76 -12.91 7.23
C GLY A 45 -1.00 -11.62 7.58
N ALA A 46 -1.40 -10.51 6.98
CA ALA A 46 -0.96 -9.18 7.35
C ALA A 46 -1.84 -8.60 8.45
N HIS A 47 -1.24 -8.06 9.50
CA HIS A 47 -1.93 -7.13 10.39
C HIS A 47 -2.15 -5.82 9.63
N LEU A 48 -3.41 -5.41 9.49
CA LEU A 48 -3.79 -4.12 8.93
C LEU A 48 -4.17 -3.14 10.02
N GLU A 49 -3.64 -1.93 9.94
CA GLU A 49 -4.03 -0.81 10.79
C GLU A 49 -4.23 0.45 9.96
N GLN A 50 -5.16 1.31 10.38
CA GLN A 50 -5.33 2.59 9.70
C GLN A 50 -4.13 3.51 9.98
N LEU A 51 -3.51 4.03 8.92
CA LEU A 51 -2.37 4.93 8.99
C LEU A 51 -2.83 6.39 9.16
N ALA A 52 -3.52 6.90 8.15
CA ALA A 52 -3.99 8.29 8.04
C ALA A 52 -4.99 8.46 6.88
N THR A 53 -5.67 9.61 6.85
CA THR A 53 -6.57 10.03 5.77
C THR A 53 -5.95 11.17 4.97
N TYR A 54 -5.91 11.02 3.64
CA TYR A 54 -5.32 11.95 2.69
C TYR A 54 -6.42 12.54 1.81
N GLY A 55 -6.64 13.86 1.92
CA GLY A 55 -7.76 14.55 1.28
C GLY A 55 -7.39 15.84 0.56
N ASP A 56 -6.10 16.03 0.23
CA ASP A 56 -5.63 17.18 -0.55
C ASP A 56 -6.43 17.29 -1.86
N PRO A 57 -7.07 18.44 -2.17
CA PRO A 57 -7.87 18.59 -3.39
C PRO A 57 -7.12 18.29 -4.69
N ALA A 58 -5.78 18.43 -4.71
CA ALA A 58 -4.94 18.22 -5.87
C ALA A 58 -4.35 16.80 -5.97
N ARG A 59 -4.63 15.91 -5.00
CA ARG A 59 -4.00 14.58 -4.96
C ARG A 59 -4.34 13.69 -6.16
N ASP A 60 -5.54 13.84 -6.71
CA ASP A 60 -5.96 13.18 -7.93
C ASP A 60 -6.39 14.25 -8.95
N PRO A 61 -5.70 14.37 -10.10
CA PRO A 61 -6.01 15.39 -11.11
C PRO A 61 -7.33 15.12 -11.85
N ARG A 62 -7.94 13.95 -11.69
CA ARG A 62 -9.16 13.54 -12.42
C ARG A 62 -10.43 13.98 -11.70
N MET A 63 -10.44 13.91 -10.37
CA MET A 63 -11.64 14.18 -9.56
C MET A 63 -11.26 14.39 -8.09
N ARG A 64 -12.22 14.86 -7.28
CA ARG A 64 -12.01 14.92 -5.83
C ARG A 64 -12.00 13.51 -5.24
N VAL A 65 -10.86 13.12 -4.67
CA VAL A 65 -10.67 11.83 -4.00
C VAL A 65 -10.18 12.06 -2.58
N VAL A 66 -10.68 11.26 -1.63
CA VAL A 66 -10.11 11.10 -0.30
C VAL A 66 -9.66 9.65 -0.18
N SER A 67 -8.43 9.43 0.28
CA SER A 67 -7.88 8.09 0.51
C SER A 67 -7.68 7.85 2.00
N VAL A 68 -8.10 6.68 2.48
CA VAL A 68 -7.82 6.22 3.85
C VAL A 68 -6.77 5.12 3.76
N ALA A 69 -5.52 5.48 4.04
CA ALA A 69 -4.42 4.55 3.91
C ALA A 69 -4.31 3.65 5.14
N HIS A 70 -3.89 2.40 4.90
CA HIS A 70 -3.62 1.42 5.94
C HIS A 70 -2.16 0.97 5.86
N LEU A 71 -1.56 0.67 7.01
CA LEU A 71 -0.26 0.02 7.12
C LEU A 71 -0.48 -1.49 7.26
N ALA A 72 0.21 -2.27 6.43
CA ALA A 72 0.21 -3.72 6.47
C ALA A 72 1.53 -4.22 7.07
N LEU A 73 1.47 -5.04 8.11
CA LEU A 73 2.61 -5.68 8.76
C LEU A 73 2.43 -7.20 8.65
N ALA A 74 3.30 -7.88 7.92
CA ALA A 74 3.25 -9.33 7.75
C ALA A 74 4.63 -9.96 7.93
N PRO A 75 4.74 -11.07 8.68
CA PRO A 75 5.92 -11.92 8.64
C PRO A 75 5.93 -12.76 7.35
N ASP A 76 7.12 -13.22 6.94
CA ASP A 76 7.29 -14.20 5.87
C ASP A 76 6.50 -13.89 4.59
N LEU A 77 6.72 -12.70 4.04
CA LEU A 77 6.00 -12.19 2.87
C LEU A 77 6.08 -13.17 1.68
N PRO A 78 4.94 -13.74 1.23
CA PRO A 78 4.94 -14.60 0.04
C PRO A 78 5.26 -13.76 -1.21
N ALA A 79 5.70 -14.42 -2.28
CA ALA A 79 5.88 -13.75 -3.56
C ALA A 79 4.54 -13.10 -3.99
N PRO A 80 4.52 -11.78 -4.26
CA PRO A 80 3.28 -11.07 -4.53
C PRO A 80 2.78 -11.47 -5.91
N ARG A 81 1.46 -11.60 -6.03
CA ARG A 81 0.80 -11.95 -7.29
C ARG A 81 -0.10 -10.79 -7.68
N ALA A 82 0.21 -10.17 -8.81
CA ALA A 82 -0.64 -9.16 -9.40
C ALA A 82 -2.01 -9.74 -9.77
N GLY A 83 -3.05 -8.97 -9.52
CA GLY A 83 -4.43 -9.25 -9.92
C GLY A 83 -5.22 -7.94 -10.01
N GLY A 84 -6.51 -8.04 -10.33
CA GLY A 84 -7.35 -6.86 -10.57
C GLY A 84 -6.82 -6.02 -11.72
N ASP A 85 -6.62 -4.72 -11.47
CA ASP A 85 -6.09 -3.75 -12.45
C ASP A 85 -4.55 -3.64 -12.43
N ALA A 86 -3.86 -4.39 -11.55
CA ALA A 86 -2.42 -4.35 -11.44
C ALA A 86 -1.75 -5.20 -12.53
N ASN A 87 -0.89 -4.58 -13.35
CA ASN A 87 -0.09 -5.31 -14.35
C ASN A 87 1.08 -6.10 -13.73
N SER A 88 1.53 -5.70 -12.53
CA SER A 88 2.67 -6.29 -11.84
C SER A 88 2.64 -5.93 -10.35
N ALA A 89 3.12 -6.83 -9.50
CA ALA A 89 3.29 -6.62 -8.07
C ALA A 89 4.69 -7.07 -7.66
N ARG A 90 5.34 -6.33 -6.77
CA ARG A 90 6.67 -6.66 -6.26
C ARG A 90 6.86 -6.15 -4.83
N TRP A 91 7.68 -6.87 -4.07
CA TRP A 91 8.32 -6.30 -2.89
C TRP A 91 9.52 -5.48 -3.35
N ALA A 92 9.66 -4.27 -2.81
CA ALA A 92 10.79 -3.39 -3.11
C ALA A 92 11.41 -2.94 -1.78
N PRO A 93 12.75 -2.82 -1.72
CA PRO A 93 13.41 -2.15 -0.61
C PRO A 93 12.86 -0.74 -0.45
N VAL A 94 12.59 -0.34 0.79
CA VAL A 94 11.88 0.91 1.06
C VAL A 94 12.77 2.12 0.78
N GLU A 95 14.07 1.98 0.99
CA GLU A 95 15.11 2.95 0.68
C GLU A 95 15.12 3.33 -0.80
N ASP A 96 14.92 2.36 -1.71
CA ASP A 96 14.87 2.60 -3.16
C ASP A 96 13.66 3.46 -3.55
N LEU A 97 12.57 3.38 -2.78
CA LEU A 97 11.33 4.12 -3.01
C LEU A 97 11.30 5.49 -2.33
N LEU A 98 11.95 5.63 -1.15
CA LEU A 98 12.04 6.90 -0.42
C LEU A 98 13.12 7.83 -0.99
N HIS A 99 14.18 7.25 -1.56
CA HIS A 99 15.29 7.98 -2.17
C HIS A 99 15.46 7.55 -3.63
N PRO A 100 14.55 7.96 -4.54
CA PRO A 100 14.68 7.65 -5.96
C PRO A 100 15.84 8.46 -6.57
N GLY A 101 17.08 8.02 -6.33
CA GLY A 101 18.33 8.61 -6.81
C GLY A 101 19.24 7.52 -7.38
N THR A 102 19.43 7.57 -8.70
CA THR A 102 20.22 6.64 -9.55
C THR A 102 20.17 5.19 -9.09
N GLY A 103 19.17 4.45 -9.56
CA GLY A 103 19.20 2.99 -9.48
C GLY A 103 20.51 2.43 -10.03
N ARG A 104 20.80 1.16 -9.71
CA ARG A 104 21.87 0.39 -10.38
C ARG A 104 21.70 0.54 -11.89
N GLU A 105 22.67 1.21 -12.52
CA GLU A 105 22.78 1.44 -13.96
C GLU A 105 21.49 1.85 -14.69
N GLY A 106 21.20 3.15 -14.69
CA GLY A 106 20.46 3.80 -15.79
C GLY A 106 18.92 3.82 -15.71
N GLU A 107 18.27 3.08 -14.82
CA GLU A 107 16.83 3.22 -14.61
C GLU A 107 16.50 4.31 -13.57
N GLN A 108 15.87 5.40 -14.02
CA GLN A 108 15.19 6.33 -13.13
C GLN A 108 14.03 5.59 -12.44
N ALA A 109 14.13 5.40 -11.13
CA ALA A 109 13.02 4.90 -10.32
C ALA A 109 11.80 5.78 -10.59
N ALA A 110 10.80 5.25 -11.29
CA ALA A 110 9.60 6.01 -11.61
C ALA A 110 8.96 6.47 -10.30
N PRO A 111 8.68 7.77 -10.12
CA PRO A 111 8.02 8.25 -8.92
C PRO A 111 6.67 7.53 -8.76
N LEU A 112 6.35 7.14 -7.52
CA LEU A 112 5.08 6.51 -7.21
C LEU A 112 3.91 7.38 -7.73
N ALA A 113 2.81 6.74 -8.12
CA ALA A 113 1.62 7.44 -8.60
C ALA A 113 1.04 8.36 -7.51
N PHE A 114 0.37 9.43 -7.92
CA PHE A 114 -0.32 10.37 -7.02
C PHE A 114 0.60 10.91 -5.90
N ASP A 115 0.10 10.92 -4.67
CA ASP A 115 0.79 11.30 -3.45
C ASP A 115 1.37 10.08 -2.69
N HIS A 116 1.50 8.92 -3.33
CA HIS A 116 1.89 7.67 -2.66
C HIS A 116 3.30 7.71 -2.06
N ALA A 117 4.20 8.56 -2.57
CA ALA A 117 5.50 8.78 -1.94
C ALA A 117 5.38 9.37 -0.53
N ARG A 118 4.41 10.27 -0.31
CA ARG A 118 4.10 10.82 1.02
C ARG A 118 3.50 9.75 1.93
N ILE A 119 2.52 8.98 1.41
CA ILE A 119 1.88 7.90 2.17
C ILE A 119 2.91 6.85 2.60
N LEU A 120 3.84 6.50 1.72
CA LEU A 120 4.94 5.59 2.03
C LEU A 120 5.84 6.15 3.16
N ALA A 121 6.27 7.41 3.05
CA ALA A 121 7.10 8.04 4.07
C ALA A 121 6.42 8.05 5.45
N ASP A 122 5.14 8.42 5.50
CA ASP A 122 4.34 8.40 6.74
C ASP A 122 4.21 6.98 7.31
N GLY A 123 4.02 5.97 6.45
CA GLY A 123 3.91 4.58 6.84
C GLY A 123 5.20 4.01 7.42
N VAL A 124 6.35 4.36 6.84
CA VAL A 124 7.68 3.98 7.35
C VAL A 124 7.93 4.59 8.72
N GLU A 125 7.61 5.87 8.88
CA GLU A 125 7.77 6.54 10.16
C GLU A 125 6.88 5.89 11.24
N ARG A 126 5.61 5.60 10.90
CA ARG A 126 4.71 4.85 11.80
C ARG A 126 5.28 3.50 12.20
N ALA A 127 5.84 2.74 11.25
CA ALA A 127 6.43 1.43 11.52
C ALA A 127 7.65 1.54 12.45
N ARG A 128 8.51 2.55 12.26
CA ARG A 128 9.67 2.81 13.14
C ARG A 128 9.23 3.10 14.57
N SER A 129 8.30 4.03 14.76
CA SER A 129 7.81 4.39 16.11
C SER A 129 7.21 3.21 16.87
N LYS A 130 6.72 2.18 16.17
CA LYS A 130 6.16 0.97 16.78
C LYS A 130 7.19 -0.06 17.23
N ILE A 131 8.39 -0.05 16.62
CA ILE A 131 9.47 -1.00 16.96
C ILE A 131 10.31 -0.47 18.12
N GLU A 132 10.31 0.85 18.32
CA GLU A 132 11.02 1.51 19.42
C GLU A 132 10.32 1.40 20.78
N TYR A 133 9.12 0.80 20.83
CA TYR A 133 8.30 0.64 22.05
C TYR A 133 8.01 -0.84 22.33
#